data_AF-A0AAW6YKV9-F1
#
_entry.id   AF-A0AAW6YKV9-F1
#
_cell.length_a   1.000
_cell.length_b   1.000
_cell.length_c   1.000
_cell.angle_alpha   90.00
_cell.angle_beta   90.00
_cell.angle_gamma   90.00
#
_symmetry.space_group_name_H-M   'P 1'
#
loop_
_entity.id
_entity.type
_entity.pdbx_description
1 polymer ?
#
loop_
_entity_poly.entity_id
_entity_poly.type
_entity_poly.pdbx_seq_one_letter_code
_entity_poly.pdbx_strand_id
1 'polypeptide(L)'
;LIGNLYYVDNNIAYIFKGTPRPGIMRLFRIFFILVVFLGALQESSLAWMTADILMALMALINLPAILLLSKQAIAALNDYHKQRKAGKNPVFRARDIGLD
;
A
#
# COMPACT_ATOMS: atom_id res chain seq x y z
N LEU A 1 -6.30 13.10 -3.32
CA LEU A 1 -5.33 13.05 -4.45
C LEU A 1 -3.89 12.84 -3.97
N ILE A 2 -3.35 13.68 -3.07
CA ILE A 2 -1.95 13.59 -2.60
C ILE A 2 -1.60 12.20 -2.02
N GLY A 3 -2.49 11.62 -1.20
CA GLY A 3 -2.28 10.28 -0.64
C GLY A 3 -2.16 9.19 -1.71
N ASN A 4 -3.07 9.15 -2.69
CA ASN A 4 -3.01 8.19 -3.80
C ASN A 4 -1.76 8.38 -4.68
N LEU A 5 -1.29 9.62 -4.84
CA LEU A 5 -0.05 9.91 -5.55
C LEU A 5 1.17 9.35 -4.80
N TYR A 6 1.21 9.50 -3.48
CA TYR A 6 2.25 8.91 -2.64
C TYR A 6 2.25 7.38 -2.69
N TYR A 7 1.08 6.74 -2.73
CA TYR A 7 0.97 5.29 -2.95
C TYR A 7 1.57 4.88 -4.30
N VAL A 8 1.24 5.61 -5.36
CA VAL A 8 1.78 5.36 -6.70
C VAL A 8 3.30 5.52 -6.72
N ASP A 9 3.85 6.58 -6.12
CA ASP A 9 5.30 6.82 -6.07
C ASP A 9 6.02 5.67 -5.36
N ASN A 10 5.50 5.18 -4.24
CA ASN A 10 6.05 4.02 -3.54
C ASN A 10 5.93 2.72 -4.35
N ASN A 11 4.78 2.48 -5.00
CA ASN A 11 4.59 1.30 -5.83
C ASN A 11 5.54 1.31 -7.04
N ILE A 12 5.73 2.46 -7.69
CA ILE A 12 6.70 2.62 -8.78
C ILE A 12 8.12 2.40 -8.25
N ALA A 13 8.49 3.00 -7.13
CA ALA A 13 9.81 2.81 -6.53
C ALA A 13 10.08 1.33 -6.17
N TYR A 14 9.05 0.60 -5.69
CA TYR A 14 9.12 -0.83 -5.41
C TYR A 14 9.34 -1.66 -6.69
N ILE A 15 8.56 -1.43 -7.75
CA ILE A 15 8.69 -2.14 -9.03
C ILE A 15 10.07 -1.90 -9.66
N PHE A 16 10.56 -0.66 -9.61
CA PHE A 16 11.85 -0.28 -10.17
C PHE A 16 13.03 -0.47 -9.22
N LYS A 17 12.81 -1.06 -8.04
CA LYS A 17 13.83 -1.38 -7.01
C LYS A 17 14.73 -0.18 -6.67
N GLY A 18 14.17 1.02 -6.52
CA GLY A 18 14.93 2.23 -6.20
C GLY A 18 14.22 3.53 -6.57
N THR A 19 14.93 4.67 -6.54
CA THR A 19 14.36 5.97 -6.93
C THR A 19 13.98 5.94 -8.42
N PRO A 20 12.71 6.19 -8.77
CA PRO A 20 12.26 6.14 -10.16
C PRO A 20 13.05 7.14 -11.00
N ARG A 21 13.60 6.70 -12.14
CA ARG A 21 14.29 7.61 -13.06
C ARG A 21 13.32 8.71 -13.52
N PRO A 22 13.76 9.98 -13.66
CA PRO A 22 12.89 11.10 -14.06
C PRO A 22 12.14 10.88 -15.39
N GLY A 23 12.65 10.02 -16.28
CA GLY A 23 11.97 9.62 -17.51
C GLY A 23 10.76 8.70 -17.30
N ILE A 24 10.85 7.76 -16.36
CA ILE A 24 9.76 6.82 -16.02
C ILE A 24 8.60 7.58 -15.39
N MET A 25 8.91 8.51 -14.48
CA MET A 25 7.90 9.34 -13.82
C MET A 25 7.18 10.25 -14.83
N ARG A 26 7.89 10.78 -15.83
CA ARG A 26 7.29 11.55 -16.94
C ARG A 26 6.37 10.70 -17.80
N LEU A 27 6.79 9.49 -18.17
CA LEU A 27 5.96 8.55 -18.93
C LEU A 27 4.67 8.21 -18.17
N PHE A 28 4.79 7.92 -16.86
CA PHE A 28 3.64 7.64 -16.01
C PHE A 28 2.66 8.82 -15.96
N ARG A 29 3.15 10.05 -15.84
CA ARG A 29 2.30 11.25 -15.85
C ARG A 29 1.57 11.44 -17.18
N ILE A 30 2.25 11.23 -18.31
CA ILE A 30 1.63 11.29 -19.64
C ILE A 30 0.53 10.23 -19.75
N PHE A 31 0.82 9.00 -19.34
CA PHE A 31 -0.15 7.92 -19.32
C PHE A 31 -1.36 8.24 -18.43
N PHE A 32 -1.14 8.79 -17.23
CA PHE A 32 -2.20 9.21 -16.33
C PHE A 32 -3.13 10.26 -16.96
N ILE A 33 -2.56 11.26 -17.64
CA ILE A 33 -3.34 12.29 -18.34
C ILE A 33 -4.22 11.66 -19.43
N LEU A 34 -3.69 10.70 -20.20
CA LEU A 34 -4.46 9.99 -21.22
C LEU A 34 -5.60 9.18 -20.60
N VAL A 35 -5.35 8.47 -19.51
CA VAL A 35 -6.39 7.71 -18.80
C VAL A 35 -7.49 8.63 -18.25
N VAL A 36 -7.14 9.77 -17.67
CA VAL A 36 -8.12 10.77 -17.19
C VAL A 36 -8.95 11.32 -18.34
N PHE A 37 -8.31 11.63 -19.48
CA PHE A 37 -9.01 12.14 -20.65
C PHE A 37 -9.98 11.11 -21.24
N LEU A 38 -9.53 9.85 -21.37
CA LEU A 38 -10.39 8.74 -21.80
C LEU A 38 -11.52 8.50 -20.82
N GLY A 39 -11.25 8.54 -19.51
CA GLY A 39 -12.26 8.39 -18.46
C GLY A 39 -13.30 9.50 -18.48
N ALA A 40 -12.93 10.72 -18.86
CA ALA A 40 -13.86 11.85 -19.02
C ALA A 40 -14.80 11.70 -20.24
N LEU A 41 -14.42 10.90 -21.24
CA LEU A 41 -15.25 10.59 -22.41
C LEU A 41 -16.18 9.40 -22.18
N GLN A 42 -15.92 8.57 -21.17
CA GLN A 42 -16.72 7.39 -20.86
C GLN A 42 -17.86 7.73 -19.90
N GLU A 43 -18.86 6.84 -19.85
CA GLU A 43 -19.92 6.96 -18.84
C GLU A 43 -19.36 6.76 -17.43
N SER A 44 -19.89 7.56 -16.48
CA SER A 44 -19.51 7.49 -15.06
C SER A 44 -19.63 6.06 -14.51
N SER A 45 -20.66 5.31 -14.91
CA SER A 45 -20.92 3.93 -14.50
C SER A 45 -19.75 2.97 -14.81
N LEU A 46 -19.12 3.10 -15.98
CA LEU A 46 -17.99 2.27 -16.39
C LEU A 46 -16.73 2.59 -15.58
N ALA A 47 -16.51 3.86 -15.23
CA ALA A 47 -15.39 4.28 -14.41
C ALA A 47 -15.48 3.69 -12.98
N TRP A 48 -16.66 3.72 -12.38
CA TRP A 48 -16.91 3.12 -11.06
C TRP A 48 -16.76 1.60 -11.09
N MET A 49 -17.33 0.92 -12.09
CA MET A 49 -17.20 -0.53 -12.23
C MET A 49 -15.74 -0.96 -12.40
N THR A 50 -14.97 -0.20 -13.18
CA THR A 50 -13.52 -0.46 -13.36
C THR A 50 -12.77 -0.26 -12.04
N ALA A 51 -13.10 0.81 -11.29
CA ALA A 51 -12.49 1.07 -9.98
C ALA A 51 -12.80 -0.06 -8.97
N ASP A 52 -14.02 -0.57 -8.95
CA ASP A 52 -14.44 -1.65 -8.05
C ASP A 52 -13.69 -2.95 -8.36
N ILE A 53 -13.53 -3.31 -9.63
CA ILE A 53 -12.76 -4.51 -10.04
C ILE A 53 -11.29 -4.38 -9.62
N LEU A 54 -10.67 -3.22 -9.86
CA LEU A 54 -9.28 -2.97 -9.47
C LEU A 54 -9.09 -3.00 -7.95
N MET A 55 -10.05 -2.46 -7.19
CA MET A 55 -10.06 -2.50 -5.74
C MET A 55 -10.22 -3.94 -5.22
N ALA A 56 -11.12 -4.71 -5.82
CA ALA A 56 -11.32 -6.11 -5.48
C ALA A 56 -10.05 -6.94 -5.73
N LEU A 57 -9.35 -6.72 -6.84
CA LEU A 57 -8.08 -7.38 -7.13
C LEU A 57 -7.00 -7.02 -6.11
N MET A 58 -6.89 -5.75 -5.75
CA MET A 58 -5.93 -5.30 -4.72
C MET A 58 -6.24 -5.92 -3.35
N ALA A 59 -7.51 -5.97 -2.98
CA ALA A 59 -7.95 -6.62 -1.75
C ALA A 59 -7.67 -8.12 -1.77
N LEU A 60 -7.91 -8.80 -2.90
CA LEU A 60 -7.67 -10.23 -3.07
C LEU A 60 -6.19 -10.60 -2.87
N ILE A 61 -5.26 -9.74 -3.30
CA ILE A 61 -3.81 -9.97 -3.13
C ILE A 61 -3.37 -9.66 -1.69
N ASN A 62 -3.85 -8.54 -1.13
CA ASN A 62 -3.37 -8.06 0.17
C ASN A 62 -4.01 -8.78 1.36
N LEU A 63 -5.28 -9.19 1.26
CA LEU A 63 -6.00 -9.82 2.36
C LEU A 63 -5.36 -11.16 2.80
N PRO A 64 -4.99 -12.08 1.90
CA PRO A 64 -4.26 -13.29 2.28
C PRO A 64 -2.91 -12.98 2.94
N ALA A 65 -2.18 -11.97 2.45
CA ALA A 65 -0.91 -11.55 3.04
C ALA A 65 -1.10 -11.04 4.48
N ILE A 66 -2.15 -10.24 4.73
CA ILE A 66 -2.52 -9.78 6.08
C ILE A 66 -2.89 -10.97 6.97
N LEU A 67 -3.65 -11.94 6.45
CA LEU A 67 -4.02 -13.14 7.21
C LEU A 67 -2.79 -13.98 7.58
N LEU A 68 -1.83 -14.16 6.66
CA LEU A 68 -0.58 -14.87 6.92
C LEU A 68 0.30 -14.14 7.95
N LEU A 69 0.35 -12.81 7.90
CA LEU A 69 1.12 -11.97 8.83
C LEU A 69 0.39 -11.65 10.14
N SER A 70 -0.89 -12.03 10.25
CA SER A 70 -1.76 -11.64 11.37
C SER A 70 -1.19 -12.10 12.71
N LYS A 71 -0.60 -13.30 12.78
CA LYS A 71 0.01 -13.85 13.98
C LYS A 71 1.16 -12.97 14.48
N GLN A 72 2.06 -12.58 13.59
CA GLN A 72 3.21 -11.73 13.89
C GLN A 72 2.77 -10.31 14.24
N ALA A 73 1.79 -9.76 13.51
CA ALA A 73 1.23 -8.44 13.77
C ALA A 73 0.57 -8.36 15.16
N ILE A 74 -0.21 -9.37 15.54
CA ILE A 74 -0.83 -9.46 16.87
C ILE A 74 0.23 -9.63 17.96
N ALA A 75 1.28 -10.44 17.71
CA ALA A 75 2.38 -10.59 18.67
C ALA A 75 3.12 -9.26 18.90
N ALA A 76 3.44 -8.52 17.84
CA ALA A 76 4.03 -7.19 17.92
C ALA A 76 3.14 -6.19 18.66
N LEU A 77 1.83 -6.22 18.41
CA LEU A 77 0.86 -5.36 19.09
C LEU A 77 0.77 -5.68 20.59
N ASN A 78 0.77 -6.96 20.95
CA ASN A 78 0.73 -7.40 22.34
C ASN A 78 2.00 -6.99 23.09
N ASP A 79 3.17 -7.11 22.47
CA ASP A 79 4.43 -6.63 23.03
C ASP A 79 4.40 -5.11 23.24
N TYR A 80 3.98 -4.35 22.23
CA TYR A 80 3.79 -2.90 22.35
C TYR A 80 2.86 -2.52 23.52
N HIS A 81 1.72 -3.19 23.66
CA HIS A 81 0.79 -2.96 24.76
C HIS A 81 1.39 -3.30 26.14
N LYS A 82 2.18 -4.38 26.24
CA LYS A 82 2.89 -4.74 27.47
C LYS A 82 3.89 -3.66 27.87
N GLN A 83 4.72 -3.21 26.93
CA GLN A 83 5.73 -2.18 27.19
C GLN A 83 5.07 -0.85 27.60
N ARG A 84 4.01 -0.44 26.90
CA ARG A 84 3.26 0.77 27.20
C ARG A 84 2.56 0.71 28.56
N LYS A 85 1.95 -0.43 28.94
CA LYS A 85 1.35 -0.63 30.26
C LYS A 85 2.37 -0.61 31.39
N ALA A 86 3.60 -1.05 31.12
CA ALA A 86 4.71 -0.99 32.07
C ALA A 86 5.33 0.43 32.21
N GLY A 87 4.76 1.44 31.56
CA GLY A 87 5.28 2.81 31.57
C GLY A 87 6.61 2.99 30.83
N LYS A 88 7.02 2.00 30.02
CA LYS A 88 8.24 2.07 29.22
C LYS A 88 7.97 2.77 27.90
N ASN A 89 9.01 3.39 27.33
CA ASN A 89 8.97 3.83 25.94
C ASN A 89 9.01 2.59 25.03
N PRO A 90 7.97 2.29 24.23
CA PRO A 90 7.90 1.05 23.47
C PRO A 90 9.00 0.96 22.42
N VAL A 91 9.81 -0.09 22.45
CA VAL A 91 10.83 -0.41 21.45
C VAL A 91 10.58 -1.82 20.95
N PHE A 92 10.28 -1.96 19.66
CA PHE A 92 10.10 -3.26 19.05
C PHE A 92 11.44 -3.99 18.92
N ARG A 93 11.52 -5.24 19.42
CA ARG A 93 12.63 -6.16 19.18
C ARG A 93 12.06 -7.47 18.65
N ALA A 94 12.53 -7.93 17.49
CA ALA A 94 12.04 -9.15 16.83
C ALA A 94 12.07 -10.37 17.77
N ARG A 95 13.14 -10.50 18.55
CA ARG A 95 13.33 -11.56 19.56
C ARG A 95 12.22 -11.62 20.60
N ASP A 96 11.62 -10.47 20.96
CA ASP A 96 10.60 -10.39 22.02
C ASP A 96 9.25 -10.98 21.55
N ILE A 97 9.08 -11.19 20.24
CA ILE A 97 7.89 -11.83 19.65
C ILE A 97 8.19 -13.17 18.95
N GLY A 98 9.37 -13.75 19.16
CA GLY A 98 9.76 -15.05 18.60
C GLY A 98 10.06 -15.00 17.10
N LEU A 99 10.48 -13.84 16.58
CA LEU A 99 11.10 -13.70 15.27
C LEU A 99 12.63 -13.60 15.46
N ASP A 100 13.39 -14.40 14.72
CA ASP A 100 14.86 -14.39 14.76
C ASP A 100 15.47 -13.09 14.20
#